data_AF-A0A833D3A5-F1
#
_entry.id   AF-A0A833D3A5-F1
#
_cell.length_a   1.000
_cell.length_b   1.000
_cell.length_c   1.000
_cell.angle_alpha   90.00
_cell.angle_beta   90.00
_cell.angle_gamma   90.00
#
_symmetry.space_group_name_H-M   'P 1'
#
loop_
_entity.id
_entity.type
_entity.pdbx_description
1 polymer ?
#
loop_
_entity_poly.entity_id
_entity_poly.type
_entity_poly.pdbx_seq_one_letter_code
_entity_poly.pdbx_strand_id
1 'polypeptide(L)'
;MVTAMTGVEVVANAGSILKKPHDHYARLILMALGSVLAFCFLSITFTVNHIGLIPAANESLISQMTRYIWGGGILHQSVQLITAAVLFLAANSAYAGFPKLAAVLAQDGWLPKQFSALGDRLVFSQGIMWLTVGAIVLVTLFKADTHALIPLYAIGVFTAFTLSQSGMVRYWSKEKKRYIEGQNAESDGDVLHKPKCRKVIFGYYRRMFVNGFGAFVTLLALLVTFEAKFMEGAYIVLIAVPFFSFLFISISNHYKNVNAQMCIDAFYIKKRKPVLTSSTEKTIVVPISRLHKGSFEAIAFAREMSKDVRVLLVDPQMNDFDALVDEVKSLKWGVEVVQIKSPYRAVVQPIVE
;
A
#
# COMPACT_ATOMS: atom_id res chain seq x y z
N MET A 1 1.48 26.27 -13.21
CA MET A 1 0.34 26.86 -12.47
C MET A 1 -0.50 25.78 -11.80
N VAL A 2 -0.97 24.75 -12.53
CA VAL A 2 -1.90 23.75 -11.98
C VAL A 2 -1.25 22.77 -10.97
N THR A 3 0.06 22.54 -11.07
CA THR A 3 0.83 21.69 -10.14
C THR A 3 1.08 22.30 -8.76
N ALA A 4 0.83 23.60 -8.57
CA ALA A 4 1.06 24.27 -7.29
C ALA A 4 -0.04 23.99 -6.25
N MET A 5 -1.20 23.46 -6.68
CA MET A 5 -2.34 23.18 -5.79
C MET A 5 -2.33 21.75 -5.24
N THR A 6 -1.31 20.97 -5.53
CA THR A 6 -1.19 19.59 -5.06
C THR A 6 -0.68 19.57 -3.62
N GLY A 7 -1.17 18.65 -2.79
CA GLY A 7 -0.88 18.60 -1.34
C GLY A 7 -2.09 18.83 -0.43
N VAL A 8 -3.21 19.30 -1.00
CA VAL A 8 -4.52 19.34 -0.33
C VAL A 8 -5.00 17.90 -0.02
N GLU A 9 -4.58 16.91 -0.82
CA GLU A 9 -4.82 15.49 -0.57
C GLU A 9 -4.23 14.97 0.75
N VAL A 10 -3.15 15.58 1.25
CA VAL A 10 -2.48 15.13 2.48
C VAL A 10 -3.39 15.40 3.68
N VAL A 11 -4.06 16.55 3.68
CA VAL A 11 -5.04 16.91 4.71
C VAL A 11 -6.29 16.04 4.60
N ALA A 12 -6.74 15.72 3.37
CA ALA A 12 -7.88 14.82 3.16
C ALA A 12 -7.59 13.40 3.66
N ASN A 13 -6.39 12.87 3.41
CA ASN A 13 -5.97 11.56 3.89
C ASN A 13 -5.69 11.52 5.41
N ALA A 14 -5.42 12.67 6.03
CA ALA A 14 -5.22 12.79 7.48
C ALA A 14 -6.53 12.91 8.28
N GLY A 15 -7.70 12.82 7.64
CA GLY A 15 -9.00 13.02 8.27
C GLY A 15 -9.27 12.14 9.51
N SER A 16 -8.73 10.92 9.54
CA SER A 16 -8.86 9.99 10.67
C SER A 16 -8.05 10.40 11.91
N ILE A 17 -7.07 11.30 11.76
CA ILE A 17 -6.18 11.78 12.84
C ILE A 17 -6.72 13.08 13.46
N LEU A 18 -7.63 13.79 12.78
CA LEU A 18 -8.18 15.06 13.25
C LEU A 18 -9.03 14.90 14.53
N LYS A 19 -9.05 15.92 15.39
CA LYS A 19 -9.88 15.94 16.60
C LYS A 19 -11.36 16.12 16.21
N LYS A 20 -12.28 15.39 16.86
CA LYS A 20 -13.72 15.57 16.66
C LYS A 20 -14.17 16.99 17.08
N PRO A 21 -15.07 17.66 16.35
CA PRO A 21 -15.71 17.23 15.09
C PRO A 21 -14.81 17.38 13.85
N HIS A 22 -14.56 16.26 13.16
CA HIS A 22 -13.60 16.18 12.04
C HIS A 22 -13.90 17.16 10.90
N ASP A 23 -15.18 17.27 10.51
CA ASP A 23 -15.60 18.05 9.33
C ASP A 23 -15.34 19.56 9.45
N HIS A 24 -15.45 20.10 10.67
CA HIS A 24 -15.30 21.54 10.88
C HIS A 24 -13.82 21.93 10.79
N TYR A 25 -12.95 21.23 11.51
CA TYR A 25 -11.51 21.49 11.50
C TYR A 25 -10.89 21.17 10.14
N ALA A 26 -11.31 20.09 9.47
CA ALA A 26 -10.83 19.77 8.13
C ALA A 26 -11.12 20.92 7.15
N ARG A 27 -12.35 21.46 7.14
CA ARG A 27 -12.70 22.61 6.28
C ARG A 27 -11.88 23.85 6.61
N LEU A 28 -11.72 24.17 7.90
CA LEU A 28 -10.96 25.34 8.33
C LEU A 28 -9.49 25.27 7.86
N ILE A 29 -8.84 24.12 8.06
CA ILE A 29 -7.46 23.89 7.65
C ILE A 29 -7.32 23.99 6.13
N LEU A 30 -8.24 23.35 5.38
CA LEU A 30 -8.24 23.38 3.91
C LEU A 30 -8.44 24.80 3.36
N MET A 31 -9.36 25.58 3.95
CA MET A 31 -9.58 26.98 3.58
C MET A 31 -8.35 27.84 3.89
N ALA A 32 -7.78 27.72 5.09
CA ALA A 32 -6.59 28.48 5.47
C ALA A 32 -5.40 28.16 4.55
N LEU A 33 -5.14 26.87 4.31
CA LEU A 33 -4.07 26.43 3.40
C LEU A 33 -4.28 26.97 1.98
N GLY A 34 -5.51 26.83 1.44
CA GLY A 34 -5.85 27.32 0.11
C GLY A 34 -5.70 28.84 -0.02
N SER A 35 -6.14 29.60 0.99
CA SER A 35 -6.00 31.06 1.02
C SER A 35 -4.54 31.51 1.09
N VAL A 36 -3.72 30.89 1.95
CA VAL A 36 -2.29 31.19 2.06
C VAL A 36 -1.58 30.88 0.73
N LEU A 37 -1.85 29.72 0.15
CA LEU A 37 -1.21 29.31 -1.10
C LEU A 37 -1.61 30.20 -2.27
N ALA A 38 -2.89 30.57 -2.38
CA ALA A 38 -3.38 31.52 -3.38
C ALA A 38 -2.73 32.90 -3.21
N PHE A 39 -2.64 33.40 -1.97
CA PHE A 39 -2.01 34.68 -1.66
C PHE A 39 -0.52 34.68 -2.02
N CYS A 40 0.24 33.67 -1.57
CA CYS A 40 1.67 33.55 -1.90
C CYS A 40 1.89 33.46 -3.41
N PHE A 41 1.08 32.65 -4.12
CA PHE A 41 1.20 32.49 -5.56
C PHE A 41 0.93 33.80 -6.32
N LEU A 42 -0.16 34.50 -5.97
CA LEU A 42 -0.50 35.78 -6.57
C LEU A 42 0.59 36.83 -6.29
N SER A 43 1.12 36.86 -5.06
CA SER A 43 2.19 37.78 -4.66
C SER A 43 3.48 37.55 -5.47
N ILE A 44 3.93 36.30 -5.60
CA ILE A 44 5.12 35.98 -6.40
C ILE A 44 4.90 36.32 -7.88
N THR A 45 3.75 35.93 -8.43
CA THR A 45 3.42 36.19 -9.85
C THR A 45 3.38 37.69 -10.16
N PHE A 46 2.72 38.46 -9.30
CA PHE A 46 2.67 39.92 -9.42
C PHE A 46 4.07 40.54 -9.37
N THR A 47 4.89 40.12 -8.40
CA THR A 47 6.25 40.66 -8.20
C THR A 47 7.18 40.33 -9.38
N VAL A 48 7.17 39.07 -9.84
CA VAL A 48 7.99 38.61 -10.98
C VAL A 48 7.64 39.38 -12.25
N ASN A 49 6.34 39.55 -12.53
CA ASN A 49 5.89 40.30 -13.70
C ASN A 49 6.23 41.79 -13.60
N HIS A 50 6.12 42.39 -12.41
CA HIS A 50 6.44 43.80 -12.23
C HIS A 50 7.94 44.10 -12.40
N ILE A 51 8.81 43.18 -11.96
CA ILE A 51 10.26 43.30 -12.08
C ILE A 51 10.76 42.91 -13.48
N GLY A 52 9.96 42.18 -14.28
CA GLY A 52 10.36 41.72 -15.60
C GLY A 52 11.38 40.59 -15.57
N LEU A 53 11.33 39.73 -14.53
CA LEU A 53 12.23 38.60 -14.36
C LEU A 53 12.03 37.54 -15.45
N ILE A 54 13.07 37.29 -16.25
CA ILE A 54 13.08 36.27 -17.30
C ILE A 54 13.60 34.95 -16.70
N PRO A 55 12.86 33.82 -16.83
CA PRO A 55 13.29 32.55 -16.28
C PRO A 55 14.63 32.06 -16.85
N ALA A 56 15.68 32.05 -16.04
CA ALA A 56 16.95 31.38 -16.34
C ALA A 56 16.88 29.86 -16.11
N ALA A 57 17.60 29.08 -16.93
CA ALA A 57 17.66 27.61 -16.82
C ALA A 57 18.43 27.12 -15.59
N ASN A 58 19.37 27.92 -15.08
CA ASN A 58 20.33 27.49 -14.05
C ASN A 58 19.94 27.90 -12.63
N GLU A 59 18.82 28.64 -12.47
CA GLU A 59 18.43 29.21 -11.18
C GLU A 59 16.92 29.24 -11.04
N SER A 60 16.40 28.88 -9.87
CA SER A 60 14.96 28.95 -9.61
C SER A 60 14.43 30.39 -9.63
N LEU A 61 13.17 30.56 -10.04
CA LEU A 61 12.51 31.86 -10.10
C LEU A 61 12.52 32.58 -8.73
N ILE A 62 12.32 31.83 -7.65
CA ILE A 62 12.37 32.36 -6.27
C ILE A 62 13.78 32.87 -5.96
N SER A 63 14.81 32.10 -6.31
CA SER A 63 16.20 32.51 -6.09
C SER A 63 16.57 33.77 -6.87
N GLN A 64 16.15 33.88 -8.13
CA GLN A 64 16.35 35.09 -8.94
C GLN A 64 15.64 36.31 -8.34
N MET A 65 14.38 36.14 -7.92
CA MET A 65 13.59 37.21 -7.29
C MET A 65 14.25 37.69 -5.99
N THR A 66 14.65 36.76 -5.12
CA THR A 66 15.31 37.11 -3.86
C THR A 66 16.65 37.79 -4.09
N ARG A 67 17.44 37.35 -5.08
CA ARG A 67 18.72 37.99 -5.43
C ARG A 67 18.50 39.40 -5.99
N TYR A 68 17.46 39.61 -6.79
CA TYR A 68 17.13 40.93 -7.31
C TYR A 68 16.77 41.93 -6.21
N ILE A 69 16.02 41.49 -5.19
CA ILE A 69 15.53 42.36 -4.11
C ILE A 69 16.58 42.59 -3.01
N TRP A 70 17.30 41.54 -2.58
CA TRP A 70 18.20 41.58 -1.42
C TRP A 70 19.68 41.30 -1.75
N GLY A 71 20.03 41.09 -3.02
CA GLY A 71 21.39 40.73 -3.43
C GLY A 71 21.79 39.29 -3.09
N GLY A 72 23.06 38.94 -3.26
CA GLY A 72 23.61 37.60 -3.01
C GLY A 72 24.03 37.31 -1.56
N GLY A 73 23.50 38.06 -0.59
CA GLY A 73 23.91 37.98 0.81
C GLY A 73 23.25 36.84 1.60
N ILE A 74 23.37 36.89 2.92
CA ILE A 74 22.86 35.87 3.88
C ILE A 74 21.35 35.63 3.70
N LEU A 75 20.57 36.68 3.41
CA LEU A 75 19.13 36.56 3.19
C LEU A 75 18.79 35.67 1.98
N HIS A 76 19.53 35.80 0.88
CA HIS A 76 19.36 34.97 -0.32
C HIS A 76 19.66 33.50 -0.03
N GLN A 77 20.77 33.22 0.64
CA GLN A 77 21.15 31.86 1.02
C GLN A 77 20.14 31.24 2.01
N SER A 78 19.61 32.04 2.93
CA SER A 78 18.61 31.60 3.91
C SER A 78 17.32 31.18 3.21
N VAL A 79 16.84 31.95 2.23
CA VAL A 79 15.66 31.61 1.43
C VAL A 79 15.89 30.34 0.62
N GLN A 80 17.07 30.15 0.02
CA GLN A 80 17.40 28.92 -0.69
C GLN A 80 17.39 27.69 0.24
N LEU A 81 18.00 27.80 1.42
CA LEU A 81 18.06 26.72 2.40
C LEU A 81 16.67 26.35 2.92
N ILE A 82 15.83 27.35 3.21
CA ILE A 82 14.43 27.14 3.60
C ILE A 82 13.65 26.47 2.47
N THR A 83 13.84 26.91 1.22
CA THR A 83 13.17 26.32 0.05
C THR A 83 13.56 24.85 -0.11
N ALA A 84 14.85 24.52 0.01
CA ALA A 84 15.33 23.14 -0.03
C ALA A 84 14.74 22.29 1.11
N ALA A 85 14.69 22.83 2.34
CA ALA A 85 14.10 22.15 3.48
C ALA A 85 12.60 21.86 3.30
N VAL A 86 11.85 22.81 2.74
CA VAL A 86 10.42 22.63 2.43
C VAL A 86 10.22 21.55 1.36
N LEU A 87 11.04 21.52 0.30
CA LEU A 87 10.97 20.48 -0.73
C LEU A 87 11.31 19.09 -0.16
N PHE A 88 12.30 19.00 0.72
CA PHE A 88 12.65 17.76 1.40
C PHE A 88 11.49 17.28 2.31
N LEU A 89 10.86 18.19 3.05
CA LEU A 89 9.70 17.87 3.88
C LEU A 89 8.49 17.44 3.05
N ALA A 90 8.29 18.04 1.87
CA ALA A 90 7.26 17.61 0.92
C ALA A 90 7.47 16.17 0.46
N ALA A 91 8.72 15.79 0.14
CA ALA A 91 9.05 14.41 -0.23
C ALA A 91 8.74 13.42 0.92
N ASN A 92 9.05 13.78 2.17
CA ASN A 92 8.74 12.95 3.34
C ASN A 92 7.23 12.64 3.48
N SER A 93 6.35 13.55 3.04
CA SER A 93 4.90 13.33 3.07
C SER A 93 4.47 12.16 2.17
N ALA A 94 5.13 11.97 1.02
CA ALA A 94 4.87 10.82 0.14
C ALA A 94 5.29 9.50 0.81
N TYR A 95 6.45 9.48 1.49
CA TYR A 95 6.93 8.31 2.26
C TYR A 95 6.04 7.96 3.44
N ALA A 96 5.39 8.94 4.06
CA ALA A 96 4.40 8.70 5.12
C ALA A 96 3.04 8.21 4.59
N GLY A 97 2.66 8.64 3.38
CA GLY A 97 1.35 8.35 2.78
C GLY A 97 1.29 7.02 2.03
N PHE A 98 2.31 6.72 1.21
CA PHE A 98 2.31 5.56 0.31
C PHE A 98 2.11 4.22 1.01
N PRO A 99 2.80 3.88 2.13
CA PRO A 99 2.62 2.59 2.79
C PRO A 99 1.18 2.33 3.22
N LYS A 100 0.44 3.37 3.62
CA LYS A 100 -0.97 3.26 4.00
C LYS A 100 -1.84 2.93 2.79
N LEU A 101 -1.63 3.60 1.66
CA LEU A 101 -2.36 3.33 0.42
C LEU A 101 -2.05 1.92 -0.11
N ALA A 102 -0.78 1.53 -0.10
CA ALA A 102 -0.35 0.20 -0.53
C ALA A 102 -0.97 -0.90 0.35
N ALA A 103 -1.06 -0.67 1.66
CA ALA A 103 -1.68 -1.63 2.58
C ALA A 103 -3.18 -1.81 2.33
N VAL A 104 -3.93 -0.73 2.08
CA VAL A 104 -5.36 -0.81 1.73
C VAL A 104 -5.55 -1.61 0.43
N LEU A 105 -4.77 -1.32 -0.61
CA LEU A 105 -4.83 -2.06 -1.88
C LEU A 105 -4.42 -3.54 -1.73
N ALA A 106 -3.46 -3.84 -0.86
CA ALA A 106 -3.02 -5.21 -0.60
C ALA A 106 -4.05 -6.02 0.21
N GLN A 107 -4.77 -5.38 1.14
CA GLN A 107 -5.89 -6.00 1.85
C GLN A 107 -7.03 -6.38 0.89
N ASP A 108 -7.31 -5.52 -0.10
CA ASP A 108 -8.27 -5.80 -1.16
C ASP A 108 -7.75 -6.78 -2.24
N GLY A 109 -6.50 -7.24 -2.13
CA GLY A 109 -5.89 -8.22 -3.04
C GLY A 109 -5.39 -7.66 -4.37
N TRP A 110 -5.22 -6.33 -4.50
CA TRP A 110 -4.69 -5.67 -5.71
C TRP A 110 -3.17 -5.49 -5.68
N LEU A 111 -2.54 -5.67 -4.52
CA LEU A 111 -1.09 -5.65 -4.32
C LEU A 111 -0.63 -6.92 -3.58
N PRO A 112 0.68 -7.24 -3.60
CA PRO A 112 1.21 -8.40 -2.90
C PRO A 112 0.86 -8.37 -1.40
N LYS A 113 0.49 -9.52 -0.84
CA LYS A 113 0.04 -9.63 0.57
C LYS A 113 1.07 -9.11 1.59
N GLN A 114 2.36 -9.03 1.24
CA GLN A 114 3.40 -8.47 2.11
C GLN A 114 3.13 -7.01 2.49
N PHE A 115 2.39 -6.26 1.68
CA PHE A 115 2.05 -4.86 1.97
C PHE A 115 0.87 -4.72 2.95
N SER A 116 0.11 -5.78 3.25
CA SER A 116 -1.16 -5.67 4.02
C SER A 116 -0.99 -5.50 5.53
N ALA A 117 0.20 -5.82 6.07
CA ALA A 117 0.47 -5.78 7.51
C ALA A 117 0.80 -4.35 7.99
N LEU A 118 -0.24 -3.60 8.37
CA LEU A 118 -0.13 -2.35 9.11
C LEU A 118 0.07 -2.67 10.60
N GLY A 119 1.31 -2.74 11.09
CA GLY A 119 1.52 -2.94 12.54
C GLY A 119 2.96 -2.97 13.02
N ASP A 120 3.84 -3.72 12.37
CA ASP A 120 5.23 -3.87 12.83
C ASP A 120 6.16 -2.95 12.03
N ARG A 121 7.13 -2.33 12.73
CA ARG A 121 8.16 -1.44 12.14
C ARG A 121 8.84 -2.04 10.89
N LEU A 122 8.85 -3.37 10.74
CA LEU A 122 9.40 -4.11 9.60
C LEU A 122 8.57 -4.01 8.30
N VAL A 123 7.25 -3.80 8.33
CA VAL A 123 6.40 -3.81 7.11
C VAL A 123 6.17 -2.41 6.54
N PHE A 124 6.16 -1.38 7.39
CA PHE A 124 6.26 0.01 6.95
C PHE A 124 7.54 0.25 6.11
N SER A 125 8.61 -0.50 6.41
CA SER A 125 9.86 -0.51 5.65
C SER A 125 9.70 -1.02 4.22
N GLN A 126 8.92 -2.08 3.97
CA GLN A 126 8.73 -2.63 2.61
C GLN A 126 8.10 -1.59 1.67
N GLY A 127 7.05 -0.89 2.13
CA GLY A 127 6.43 0.21 1.37
C GLY A 127 7.41 1.32 1.03
N ILE A 128 8.22 1.73 2.01
CA ILE A 128 9.26 2.76 1.83
C ILE A 128 10.34 2.30 0.86
N MET A 129 10.81 1.05 0.97
CA MET A 129 11.86 0.52 0.09
C MET A 129 11.41 0.49 -1.37
N TRP A 130 10.21 -0.02 -1.65
CA TRP A 130 9.67 -0.02 -3.01
C TRP A 130 9.46 1.39 -3.58
N LEU A 131 8.98 2.32 -2.75
CA LEU A 131 8.88 3.73 -3.16
C LEU A 131 10.25 4.34 -3.44
N THR A 132 11.26 4.03 -2.62
CA THR A 132 12.65 4.51 -2.80
C THR A 132 13.24 3.99 -4.09
N VAL A 133 13.12 2.69 -4.36
CA VAL A 133 13.57 2.07 -5.62
C VAL A 133 12.87 2.70 -6.81
N GLY A 134 11.54 2.87 -6.74
CA GLY A 134 10.76 3.54 -7.79
C GLY A 134 11.22 4.98 -8.03
N ALA A 135 11.48 5.74 -6.96
CA ALA A 135 11.98 7.10 -7.05
C ALA A 135 13.40 7.17 -7.66
N ILE A 136 14.30 6.26 -7.28
CA ILE A 136 15.65 6.17 -7.86
C ILE A 136 15.57 5.85 -9.36
N VAL A 137 14.76 4.86 -9.74
CA VAL A 137 14.54 4.50 -11.15
C VAL A 137 13.98 5.69 -11.93
N LEU A 138 12.98 6.40 -11.38
CA LEU A 138 12.41 7.58 -12.03
C LEU A 138 13.46 8.69 -12.20
N VAL A 139 14.17 9.06 -11.13
CA VAL A 139 15.17 10.14 -11.17
C VAL A 139 16.31 9.80 -12.14
N THR A 140 16.76 8.55 -12.18
CA THR A 140 17.82 8.11 -13.10
C THR A 140 17.36 8.09 -14.56
N LEU A 141 16.14 7.60 -14.84
CA LEU A 141 15.57 7.59 -16.20
C LEU A 141 15.41 9.00 -16.78
N PHE A 142 14.97 9.95 -15.96
CA PHE A 142 14.75 11.34 -16.36
C PHE A 142 15.97 12.24 -16.12
N LYS A 143 17.11 11.68 -15.71
CA LYS A 143 18.35 12.42 -15.42
C LYS A 143 18.15 13.63 -14.47
N ALA A 144 17.25 13.48 -13.50
CA ALA A 144 16.82 14.53 -12.58
C ALA A 144 16.27 15.82 -13.24
N ASP A 145 15.77 15.74 -14.48
CA ASP A 145 15.19 16.90 -15.16
C ASP A 145 13.76 17.19 -14.67
N THR A 146 13.62 18.33 -13.98
CA THR A 146 12.32 18.79 -13.47
C THR A 146 11.33 19.13 -14.59
N HIS A 147 11.78 19.53 -15.78
CA HIS A 147 10.90 19.86 -16.90
C HIS A 147 10.15 18.62 -17.40
N ALA A 148 10.77 17.44 -17.35
CA ALA A 148 10.16 16.18 -17.73
C ALA A 148 9.37 15.51 -16.59
N LEU A 149 9.83 15.69 -15.34
CA LEU A 149 9.21 15.09 -14.16
C LEU A 149 7.91 15.79 -13.72
N ILE A 150 7.84 17.12 -13.82
CA ILE A 150 6.66 17.89 -13.40
C ILE A 150 5.38 17.50 -14.18
N PRO A 151 5.41 17.36 -15.53
CA PRO A 151 4.25 16.90 -16.29
C PRO A 151 3.80 15.49 -15.90
N LEU A 152 4.74 14.57 -15.69
CA LEU A 152 4.44 13.20 -15.28
C LEU A 152 3.64 13.18 -13.97
N TYR A 153 4.11 13.95 -12.98
CA TYR A 153 3.42 14.13 -11.71
C TYR A 153 2.03 14.77 -11.89
N ALA A 154 1.95 15.85 -12.67
CA ALA A 154 0.71 16.58 -12.92
C ALA A 154 -0.39 15.69 -13.52
N ILE A 155 -0.03 14.88 -14.53
CA ILE A 155 -0.96 13.97 -15.20
C ILE A 155 -1.48 12.92 -14.20
N GLY A 156 -0.61 12.36 -13.36
CA GLY A 156 -1.01 11.43 -12.31
C GLY A 156 -2.00 12.04 -11.33
N VAL A 157 -1.71 13.24 -10.81
CA VAL A 157 -2.57 13.94 -9.86
C VAL A 157 -3.91 14.35 -10.48
N PHE A 158 -3.91 14.92 -11.69
CA PHE A 158 -5.17 15.27 -12.35
C PHE A 158 -6.01 14.05 -12.70
N THR A 159 -5.38 12.94 -13.11
CA THR A 159 -6.10 11.68 -13.32
C THR A 159 -6.78 11.23 -12.03
N ALA A 160 -6.06 11.21 -10.91
CA ALA A 160 -6.63 10.84 -9.60
C ALA A 160 -7.78 11.76 -9.18
N PHE A 161 -7.62 13.09 -9.37
CA PHE A 161 -8.69 14.05 -9.06
C PHE A 161 -9.88 13.90 -9.98
N THR A 162 -9.69 13.77 -11.29
CA THR A 162 -10.79 13.56 -12.24
C THR A 162 -11.57 12.29 -11.90
N LEU A 163 -10.88 11.18 -11.59
CA LEU A 163 -11.53 9.94 -11.15
C LEU A 163 -12.26 10.11 -9.82
N SER A 164 -11.63 10.75 -8.83
CA SER A 164 -12.23 10.97 -7.51
C SER A 164 -13.49 11.85 -7.57
N GLN A 165 -13.41 12.98 -8.28
CA GLN A 165 -14.52 13.90 -8.48
C GLN A 165 -15.67 13.23 -9.27
N SER A 166 -15.34 12.50 -10.34
CA SER A 166 -16.34 11.73 -11.10
C SER A 166 -16.98 10.62 -10.24
N GLY A 167 -16.19 9.96 -9.40
CA GLY A 167 -16.65 8.98 -8.43
C GLY A 167 -17.61 9.59 -7.42
N MET A 168 -17.31 10.79 -6.91
CA MET A 168 -18.18 11.53 -5.99
C MET A 168 -19.51 11.92 -6.63
N VAL A 169 -19.54 12.30 -7.91
CA VAL A 169 -20.81 12.55 -8.64
C VAL A 169 -21.67 11.29 -8.66
N ARG A 170 -21.08 10.12 -8.97
CA ARG A 170 -21.78 8.84 -8.95
C ARG A 170 -22.24 8.47 -7.53
N TYR A 171 -21.41 8.70 -6.53
CA TYR A 171 -21.73 8.48 -5.12
C TYR A 171 -22.96 9.30 -4.69
N TRP A 172 -22.95 10.62 -4.91
CA TRP A 172 -24.06 11.49 -4.55
C TRP A 172 -25.35 11.18 -5.33
N SER A 173 -25.22 10.71 -6.58
CA SER A 173 -26.36 10.25 -7.37
C SER A 173 -27.01 8.99 -6.75
N LYS A 174 -26.21 8.00 -6.35
CA LYS A 174 -26.68 6.81 -5.64
C LYS A 174 -27.28 7.14 -4.27
N GLU A 175 -26.63 8.02 -3.52
CA GLU A 175 -27.10 8.41 -2.19
C GLU A 175 -28.41 9.19 -2.24
N LYS A 176 -28.55 10.09 -3.23
CA LYS A 176 -29.82 10.76 -3.53
C LYS A 176 -30.93 9.74 -3.83
N LYS A 177 -30.64 8.74 -4.66
CA LYS A 177 -31.60 7.67 -5.00
C LYS A 177 -32.04 6.88 -3.76
N ARG A 178 -31.09 6.46 -2.91
CA ARG A 178 -31.36 5.78 -1.63
C ARG A 178 -32.21 6.62 -0.68
N TYR A 179 -31.93 7.92 -0.58
CA TYR A 179 -32.71 8.83 0.25
C TYR A 179 -34.17 8.96 -0.23
N ILE A 180 -34.39 9.01 -1.54
CA ILE A 180 -35.74 9.07 -2.13
C ILE A 180 -36.47 7.73 -1.94
N GLU A 181 -35.80 6.60 -2.17
CA GLU A 181 -36.38 5.26 -1.98
C GLU A 181 -36.75 4.98 -0.51
N GLY A 182 -35.88 5.34 0.44
CA GLY A 182 -36.17 5.21 1.87
C GLY A 182 -37.36 6.07 2.31
N GLN A 183 -37.51 7.27 1.74
CA GLN A 183 -38.68 8.10 2.02
C GLN A 183 -40.00 7.56 1.46
N ASN A 184 -39.96 6.88 0.31
CA ASN A 184 -41.14 6.27 -0.30
C ASN A 184 -41.57 5.02 0.47
N ALA A 185 -40.63 4.26 1.05
CA ALA A 185 -40.90 3.09 1.87
C ALA A 185 -41.52 3.44 3.24
N GLU A 186 -41.16 4.60 3.81
CA GLU A 186 -41.68 5.08 5.10
C GLU A 186 -42.98 5.88 4.96
N SER A 187 -43.41 6.20 3.73
CA SER A 187 -44.63 6.97 3.47
C SER A 187 -45.92 6.14 3.47
N ASP A 188 -45.85 4.83 3.71
CA ASP A 188 -47.00 3.90 3.79
C ASP A 188 -47.62 3.83 5.20
N GLY A 189 -47.05 4.53 6.18
CA GLY A 189 -47.54 4.60 7.55
C GLY A 189 -47.41 6.00 8.15
N ASP A 190 -48.56 6.66 8.32
CA ASP A 190 -48.79 7.88 9.11
C ASP A 190 -48.29 9.23 8.53
N VAL A 191 -49.26 10.11 8.25
CA VAL A 191 -49.06 11.40 7.55
C VAL A 191 -49.23 12.54 8.56
N LEU A 192 -48.18 12.87 9.29
CA LEU A 192 -48.05 14.21 9.86
C LEU A 192 -46.57 14.59 10.01
N HIS A 193 -46.20 15.71 9.38
CA HIS A 193 -44.87 16.37 9.35
C HIS A 193 -43.81 15.86 8.35
N LYS A 194 -43.80 16.39 7.12
CA LYS A 194 -42.58 16.43 6.26
C LYS A 194 -42.27 17.83 5.69
N PRO A 195 -41.68 18.77 6.46
CA PRO A 195 -41.00 19.92 5.88
C PRO A 195 -39.48 19.66 5.84
N LYS A 196 -38.94 19.47 4.62
CA LYS A 196 -37.55 19.78 4.15
C LYS A 196 -37.02 18.87 3.03
N CYS A 197 -37.84 18.02 2.39
CA CYS A 197 -37.38 17.18 1.26
C CYS A 197 -36.71 18.00 0.14
N ARG A 198 -37.26 19.17 -0.22
CA ARG A 198 -36.71 20.03 -1.28
C ARG A 198 -35.32 20.59 -0.95
N LYS A 199 -35.07 21.01 0.31
CA LYS A 199 -33.74 21.53 0.73
C LYS A 199 -32.68 20.43 0.73
N VAL A 200 -33.03 19.23 1.17
CA VAL A 200 -32.10 18.08 1.19
C VAL A 200 -31.76 17.63 -0.24
N ILE A 201 -32.76 17.48 -1.10
CA ILE A 201 -32.58 17.14 -2.52
C ILE A 201 -31.73 18.18 -3.25
N PHE A 202 -32.01 19.48 -3.03
CA PHE A 202 -31.18 20.55 -3.58
C PHE A 202 -29.73 20.49 -3.09
N GLY A 203 -29.52 20.08 -1.83
CA GLY A 203 -28.20 19.81 -1.27
C GLY A 203 -27.42 18.75 -2.05
N TYR A 204 -28.07 17.64 -2.44
CA TYR A 204 -27.45 16.62 -3.30
C TYR A 204 -27.09 17.16 -4.69
N TYR A 205 -27.98 17.90 -5.34
CA TYR A 205 -27.69 18.52 -6.65
C TYR A 205 -26.52 19.50 -6.57
N ARG A 206 -26.45 20.33 -5.50
CA ARG A 206 -25.32 21.24 -5.30
C ARG A 206 -24.01 20.47 -5.15
N ARG A 207 -23.97 19.39 -4.36
CA ARG A 207 -22.77 18.56 -4.20
C ARG A 207 -22.38 17.90 -5.52
N MET A 208 -23.33 17.35 -6.26
CA MET A 208 -23.09 16.76 -7.58
C MET A 208 -22.55 17.80 -8.57
N PHE A 209 -23.11 19.01 -8.59
CA PHE A 209 -22.67 20.09 -9.47
C PHE A 209 -21.24 20.53 -9.15
N VAL A 210 -20.91 20.75 -7.86
CA VAL A 210 -19.54 21.13 -7.45
C VAL A 210 -18.53 20.05 -7.83
N ASN A 211 -18.83 18.77 -7.56
CA ASN A 211 -17.92 17.68 -7.93
C ASN A 211 -17.85 17.49 -9.46
N GLY A 212 -18.96 17.66 -10.18
CA GLY A 212 -19.01 17.54 -11.64
C GLY A 212 -18.22 18.66 -12.33
N PHE A 213 -18.36 19.89 -11.85
CA PHE A 213 -17.54 21.02 -12.31
C PHE A 213 -16.06 20.79 -12.01
N GLY A 214 -15.72 20.31 -10.80
CA GLY A 214 -14.35 19.94 -10.46
C GLY A 214 -13.78 18.83 -11.37
N ALA A 215 -14.57 17.81 -11.69
CA ALA A 215 -14.19 16.75 -12.63
C ALA A 215 -13.91 17.32 -14.02
N PHE A 216 -14.75 18.24 -14.50
CA PHE A 216 -14.57 18.90 -15.80
C PHE A 216 -13.30 19.76 -15.83
N VAL A 217 -13.08 20.61 -14.82
CA VAL A 217 -11.90 21.48 -14.75
C VAL A 217 -10.60 20.67 -14.67
N THR A 218 -10.59 19.61 -13.85
CA THR A 218 -9.42 18.73 -13.74
C THR A 218 -9.17 17.92 -15.00
N LEU A 219 -10.22 17.46 -15.69
CA LEU A 219 -10.09 16.79 -16.98
C LEU A 219 -9.54 17.73 -18.05
N LEU A 220 -10.02 18.98 -18.10
CA LEU A 220 -9.49 19.98 -19.02
C LEU A 220 -8.00 20.25 -18.73
N ALA A 221 -7.64 20.41 -17.46
CA ALA A 221 -6.25 20.60 -17.06
C ALA A 221 -5.36 19.39 -17.42
N LEU A 222 -5.88 18.16 -17.25
CA LEU A 222 -5.23 16.94 -17.67
C LEU A 222 -4.95 16.94 -19.18
N LEU A 223 -5.96 17.24 -19.99
CA LEU A 223 -5.84 17.27 -21.46
C LEU A 223 -4.85 18.33 -21.92
N VAL A 224 -4.97 19.57 -21.41
CA VAL A 224 -4.05 20.66 -21.74
C VAL A 224 -2.61 20.32 -21.33
N THR A 225 -2.42 19.75 -20.14
CA THR A 225 -1.08 19.36 -19.67
C THR A 225 -0.50 18.24 -20.52
N PHE A 226 -1.33 17.26 -20.87
CA PHE A 226 -0.92 16.11 -21.67
C PHE A 226 -0.49 16.54 -23.08
N GLU A 227 -1.28 17.40 -23.74
CA GLU A 227 -0.99 17.92 -25.07
C GLU A 227 0.26 18.82 -25.05
N ALA A 228 0.32 19.78 -24.12
CA ALA A 228 1.40 20.75 -24.06
C ALA A 228 2.77 20.14 -23.73
N LYS A 229 2.78 18.99 -23.03
CA LYS A 229 4.01 18.36 -22.51
C LYS A 229 4.21 16.94 -23.05
N PHE A 230 3.51 16.59 -24.13
CA PHE A 230 3.58 15.26 -24.74
C PHE A 230 5.02 14.84 -25.02
N MET A 231 5.76 15.69 -25.74
CA MET A 231 7.15 15.44 -26.16
C MET A 231 8.17 15.55 -25.02
N GLU A 232 7.81 16.20 -23.91
CA GLU A 232 8.69 16.39 -22.74
C GLU A 232 8.63 15.19 -21.77
N GLY A 233 7.90 14.12 -22.10
CA GLY A 233 7.86 12.89 -21.30
C GLY A 233 6.47 12.48 -20.81
N ALA A 234 5.42 13.27 -21.08
CA ALA A 234 4.06 12.91 -20.71
C ALA A 234 3.57 11.60 -21.38
N TYR A 235 4.12 11.23 -22.55
CA TYR A 235 3.83 9.96 -23.21
C TYR A 235 4.15 8.74 -22.33
N ILE A 236 5.07 8.84 -21.37
CA ILE A 236 5.41 7.75 -20.44
C ILE A 236 4.20 7.35 -19.60
N VAL A 237 3.30 8.28 -19.30
CA VAL A 237 2.07 7.97 -18.54
C VAL A 237 1.14 7.03 -19.33
N LEU A 238 1.08 7.18 -20.66
CA LEU A 238 0.29 6.26 -21.51
C LEU A 238 0.79 4.82 -21.45
N ILE A 239 2.05 4.61 -21.09
CA ILE A 239 2.64 3.28 -20.91
C ILE A 239 2.49 2.83 -19.46
N ALA A 240 2.83 3.71 -18.52
CA ALA A 240 2.87 3.39 -17.09
C ALA A 240 1.49 3.05 -16.52
N VAL A 241 0.44 3.82 -16.86
CA VAL A 241 -0.91 3.59 -16.30
C VAL A 241 -1.48 2.24 -16.73
N PRO A 242 -1.49 1.87 -18.03
CA PRO A 242 -1.91 0.53 -18.45
C PRO A 242 -1.03 -0.59 -17.87
N PHE A 243 0.29 -0.39 -17.81
CA PHE A 243 1.20 -1.37 -17.22
C PHE A 243 0.85 -1.66 -15.74
N PHE A 244 0.74 -0.63 -14.90
CA PHE A 244 0.37 -0.81 -13.49
C PHE A 244 -1.05 -1.35 -13.32
N SER A 245 -1.99 -0.94 -14.17
CA SER A 245 -3.37 -1.46 -14.15
C SER A 245 -3.40 -2.96 -14.46
N PHE A 246 -2.68 -3.39 -15.50
CA PHE A 246 -2.53 -4.79 -15.84
C PHE A 246 -1.86 -5.59 -14.72
N LEU A 247 -0.79 -5.04 -14.13
CA LEU A 247 -0.10 -5.66 -13.00
C LEU A 247 -1.05 -5.89 -11.81
N PHE A 248 -1.82 -4.88 -11.39
CA PHE A 248 -2.76 -5.01 -10.27
C PHE A 248 -3.90 -5.99 -10.56
N ILE A 249 -4.44 -5.97 -11.78
CA ILE A 249 -5.46 -6.94 -12.22
C ILE A 249 -4.89 -8.36 -12.22
N SER A 250 -3.66 -8.55 -12.69
CA SER A 250 -2.99 -9.85 -12.74
C SER A 250 -2.77 -10.42 -11.33
N ILE A 251 -2.31 -9.60 -10.39
CA ILE A 251 -2.16 -9.99 -8.97
C ILE A 251 -3.52 -10.36 -8.36
N SER A 252 -4.55 -9.55 -8.58
CA SER A 252 -5.90 -9.82 -8.06
C SER A 252 -6.47 -11.12 -8.62
N ASN A 253 -6.31 -11.37 -9.92
CA ASN A 253 -6.76 -12.59 -10.56
C ASN A 253 -5.97 -13.81 -10.07
N HIS A 254 -4.65 -13.69 -9.87
CA HIS A 254 -3.84 -14.75 -9.28
C HIS A 254 -4.37 -15.15 -7.90
N TYR A 255 -4.67 -14.18 -7.02
CA TYR A 255 -5.22 -14.49 -5.70
C TYR A 255 -6.64 -15.08 -5.75
N LYS A 256 -7.49 -14.64 -6.68
CA LYS A 256 -8.81 -15.26 -6.89
C LYS A 256 -8.68 -16.72 -7.31
N ASN A 257 -7.73 -17.03 -8.20
CA ASN A 257 -7.47 -18.40 -8.65
C ASN A 257 -6.94 -19.28 -7.51
N VAL A 258 -5.98 -18.78 -6.72
CA VAL A 258 -5.44 -19.51 -5.56
C VAL A 258 -6.51 -19.75 -4.50
N ASN A 259 -7.35 -18.75 -4.20
CA ASN A 259 -8.47 -18.93 -3.28
C ASN A 259 -9.48 -19.95 -3.81
N ALA A 260 -9.80 -19.92 -5.11
CA ALA A 260 -10.70 -20.90 -5.72
C ALA A 260 -10.17 -22.33 -5.63
N GLN A 261 -8.85 -22.53 -5.72
CA GLN A 261 -8.20 -23.84 -5.55
C GLN A 261 -8.15 -24.32 -4.09
N MET A 262 -8.09 -23.39 -3.13
CA MET A 262 -8.09 -23.71 -1.69
C MET A 262 -9.48 -23.74 -1.06
N CYS A 263 -10.53 -23.37 -1.81
CA CYS A 263 -11.89 -23.50 -1.33
C CYS A 263 -12.22 -24.97 -1.09
N ILE A 264 -12.61 -25.30 0.14
CA ILE A 264 -13.05 -26.65 0.49
C ILE A 264 -14.45 -26.86 -0.08
N ASP A 265 -14.54 -27.66 -1.13
CA ASP A 265 -15.80 -28.05 -1.76
C ASP A 265 -16.44 -29.26 -1.05
N ALA A 266 -17.77 -29.38 -1.21
CA ALA A 266 -18.57 -30.42 -0.54
C ALA A 266 -18.08 -31.84 -0.85
N PHE A 267 -17.45 -32.03 -2.02
CA PHE A 267 -16.80 -33.27 -2.39
C PHE A 267 -15.58 -33.58 -1.52
N TYR A 268 -14.71 -32.60 -1.27
CA TYR A 268 -13.56 -32.75 -0.36
C TYR A 268 -14.02 -33.13 1.06
N ILE A 269 -15.07 -32.47 1.58
CA ILE A 269 -15.65 -32.79 2.90
C ILE A 269 -16.18 -34.22 2.95
N LYS A 270 -16.87 -34.66 1.89
CA LYS A 270 -17.45 -36.02 1.79
C LYS A 270 -16.36 -37.08 1.70
N LYS A 271 -15.27 -36.80 0.98
CA LYS A 271 -14.12 -37.71 0.80
C LYS A 271 -13.23 -37.78 2.04
N ARG A 272 -13.05 -36.67 2.75
CA ARG A 272 -12.18 -36.56 3.93
C ARG A 272 -12.98 -36.46 5.23
N LYS A 273 -14.04 -37.26 5.38
CA LYS A 273 -14.66 -37.45 6.71
C LYS A 273 -13.57 -37.98 7.65
N PRO A 274 -13.15 -37.23 8.68
CA PRO A 274 -12.15 -37.73 9.61
C PRO A 274 -12.75 -38.94 10.31
N VAL A 275 -12.23 -40.12 9.99
CA VAL A 275 -12.56 -41.33 10.74
C VAL A 275 -11.86 -41.17 12.07
N LEU A 276 -12.62 -41.07 13.16
CA LEU A 276 -12.11 -41.24 14.51
C LEU A 276 -11.72 -42.72 14.65
N THR A 277 -10.61 -43.11 14.04
CA THR A 277 -9.97 -44.38 14.38
C THR A 277 -9.46 -44.22 15.80
N SER A 278 -9.99 -45.05 16.70
CA SER A 278 -9.47 -45.26 18.06
C SER A 278 -8.05 -45.88 18.08
N SER A 279 -7.28 -45.74 17.00
CA SER A 279 -5.85 -46.03 16.99
C SER A 279 -5.17 -44.87 17.72
N THR A 280 -5.02 -45.08 19.03
CA THR A 280 -4.48 -44.16 20.03
C THR A 280 -2.97 -43.94 19.92
N GLU A 281 -2.30 -44.51 18.94
CA GLU A 281 -0.84 -44.45 18.83
C GLU A 281 -0.48 -43.84 17.48
N LYS A 282 -0.40 -42.50 17.44
CA LYS A 282 0.18 -41.80 16.30
C LYS A 282 1.67 -42.13 16.29
N THR A 283 2.18 -42.72 15.22
CA THR A 283 3.63 -42.93 15.10
C THR A 283 4.33 -41.58 15.08
N ILE A 284 5.19 -41.32 16.08
CA ILE A 284 6.03 -40.12 16.13
C ILE A 284 7.43 -40.52 15.71
N VAL A 285 7.90 -39.95 14.60
CA VAL A 285 9.26 -40.17 14.10
C VAL A 285 10.15 -39.04 14.60
N VAL A 286 11.21 -39.37 15.34
CA VAL A 286 12.20 -38.40 15.84
C VAL A 286 13.51 -38.64 15.11
N PRO A 287 13.82 -37.86 14.05
CA PRO A 287 15.10 -37.98 13.36
C PRO A 287 16.21 -37.38 14.21
N ILE A 288 17.22 -38.19 14.55
CA ILE A 288 18.40 -37.73 15.30
C ILE A 288 19.67 -38.18 14.58
N SER A 289 20.69 -37.33 14.59
CA SER A 289 22.03 -37.69 14.07
C SER A 289 22.95 -38.21 15.17
N ARG A 290 22.70 -37.84 16.43
CA ARG A 290 23.43 -38.27 17.63
C ARG A 290 22.58 -38.09 18.88
N LEU A 291 22.92 -38.77 19.98
CA LEU A 291 22.30 -38.52 21.28
C LEU A 291 22.94 -37.29 21.96
N HIS A 292 22.14 -36.28 22.27
CA HIS A 292 22.53 -35.10 23.04
C HIS A 292 21.36 -34.60 23.89
N LYS A 293 21.58 -33.64 24.80
CA LYS A 293 20.52 -33.14 25.70
C LYS A 293 19.24 -32.74 24.98
N GLY A 294 19.35 -31.98 23.89
CA GLY A 294 18.17 -31.62 23.06
C GLY A 294 17.46 -32.81 22.38
N SER A 295 18.16 -33.84 21.92
CA SER A 295 17.53 -35.00 21.28
C SER A 295 16.90 -35.93 22.32
N PHE A 296 17.48 -35.99 23.53
CA PHE A 296 16.89 -36.66 24.69
C PHE A 296 15.54 -36.03 25.08
N GLU A 297 15.48 -34.70 25.22
CA GLU A 297 14.24 -33.98 25.50
C GLU A 297 13.21 -34.14 24.37
N ALA A 298 13.65 -34.17 23.11
CA ALA A 298 12.76 -34.43 21.98
C ALA A 298 12.16 -35.85 22.00
N ILE A 299 12.94 -36.87 22.37
CA ILE A 299 12.45 -38.24 22.52
C ILE A 299 11.52 -38.35 23.74
N ALA A 300 11.85 -37.69 24.85
CA ALA A 300 11.00 -37.65 26.03
C ALA A 300 9.64 -37.03 25.72
N PHE A 301 9.63 -35.86 25.07
CA PHE A 301 8.42 -35.19 24.62
C PHE A 301 7.60 -36.04 23.63
N ALA A 302 8.27 -36.71 22.68
CA ALA A 302 7.60 -37.64 21.77
C ALA A 302 6.92 -38.80 22.52
N ARG A 303 7.56 -39.34 23.56
CA ARG A 303 7.02 -40.42 24.41
C ARG A 303 5.85 -39.98 25.28
N GLU A 304 5.78 -38.71 25.67
CA GLU A 304 4.60 -38.15 26.34
C GLU A 304 3.39 -38.07 25.41
N MET A 305 3.64 -37.86 24.11
CA MET A 305 2.58 -37.69 23.11
C MET A 305 2.08 -39.01 22.49
N SER A 306 2.94 -40.03 22.39
CA SER A 306 2.58 -41.33 21.83
C SER A 306 3.41 -42.48 22.39
N LYS A 307 2.83 -43.68 22.39
CA LYS A 307 3.53 -44.92 22.73
C LYS A 307 4.38 -45.45 21.57
N ASP A 308 3.97 -45.21 20.33
CA ASP A 308 4.70 -45.56 19.10
C ASP A 308 5.64 -44.42 18.70
N VAL A 309 6.86 -44.45 19.25
CA VAL A 309 7.93 -43.49 18.94
C VAL A 309 9.05 -44.23 18.23
N ARG A 310 9.39 -43.77 17.02
CA ARG A 310 10.48 -44.32 16.21
C ARG A 310 11.61 -43.31 16.11
N VAL A 311 12.77 -43.68 16.65
CA VAL A 311 13.97 -42.86 16.54
C VAL A 311 14.65 -43.21 15.23
N LEU A 312 14.68 -42.25 14.32
CA LEU A 312 15.25 -42.43 13.00
C LEU A 312 16.70 -41.91 13.01
N LEU A 313 17.66 -42.84 12.92
CA LEU A 313 19.07 -42.49 12.85
C LEU A 313 19.47 -42.23 11.40
N VAL A 314 19.84 -40.99 11.10
CA VAL A 314 20.33 -40.59 9.78
C VAL A 314 21.74 -40.01 9.95
N ASP A 315 22.74 -40.89 9.95
CA ASP A 315 24.15 -40.49 9.91
C ASP A 315 24.71 -40.56 8.47
N PRO A 316 25.09 -39.41 7.88
CA PRO A 316 25.72 -39.37 6.57
C PRO A 316 27.19 -39.83 6.56
N GLN A 317 27.84 -40.05 7.71
CA GLN A 317 29.28 -40.36 7.78
C GLN A 317 29.64 -41.83 8.08
N MET A 318 28.67 -42.74 8.19
CA MET A 318 28.91 -44.20 8.35
C MET A 318 29.91 -44.56 9.48
N ASN A 319 29.98 -43.76 10.55
CA ASN A 319 30.83 -44.09 11.67
C ASN A 319 29.97 -44.30 12.91
N ASP A 320 29.92 -45.54 13.38
CA ASP A 320 29.40 -45.97 14.69
C ASP A 320 27.87 -45.95 14.90
N PHE A 321 27.10 -46.33 13.87
CA PHE A 321 25.64 -46.52 13.98
C PHE A 321 25.24 -47.51 15.09
N ASP A 322 26.01 -48.60 15.25
CA ASP A 322 25.69 -49.62 16.24
C ASP A 322 25.90 -49.11 17.67
N ALA A 323 26.97 -48.34 17.90
CA ALA A 323 27.20 -47.67 19.19
C ALA A 323 26.07 -46.67 19.53
N LEU A 324 25.59 -45.90 18.55
CA LEU A 324 24.47 -44.97 18.72
C LEU A 324 23.13 -45.68 18.97
N VAL A 325 22.88 -46.81 18.28
CA VAL A 325 21.70 -47.64 18.55
C VAL A 325 21.75 -48.18 19.97
N ASP A 326 22.91 -48.64 20.42
CA ASP A 326 23.10 -49.15 21.78
C ASP A 326 22.96 -48.03 22.81
N GLU A 327 23.45 -46.83 22.53
CA GLU A 327 23.29 -45.65 23.37
C GLU A 327 21.81 -45.27 23.53
N VAL A 328 21.03 -45.25 22.45
CA VAL A 328 19.58 -44.97 22.49
C VAL A 328 18.82 -46.11 23.19
N LYS A 329 19.18 -47.37 22.93
CA LYS A 329 18.59 -48.53 23.61
C LYS A 329 18.91 -48.55 25.11
N SER A 330 20.06 -48.03 25.52
CA SER A 330 20.47 -47.94 26.94
C SER A 330 19.49 -47.13 27.79
N LEU A 331 18.72 -46.23 27.18
CA LEU A 331 17.67 -45.46 27.84
C LEU A 331 16.51 -46.34 28.36
N LYS A 332 16.33 -47.57 27.84
CA LYS A 332 15.27 -48.52 28.23
C LYS A 332 13.84 -47.98 28.13
N TRP A 333 13.60 -47.01 27.25
CA TRP A 333 12.30 -46.35 27.08
C TRP A 333 11.35 -47.03 26.10
N GLY A 334 11.72 -48.21 25.57
CA GLY A 334 10.89 -48.98 24.64
C GLY A 334 10.65 -48.28 23.30
N VAL A 335 11.59 -47.43 22.86
CA VAL A 335 11.56 -46.77 21.55
C VAL A 335 12.12 -47.69 20.47
N GLU A 336 11.47 -47.73 19.32
CA GLU A 336 11.97 -48.47 18.15
C GLU A 336 13.03 -47.62 17.44
N VAL A 337 14.23 -48.18 17.23
CA VAL A 337 15.30 -47.48 16.52
C VAL A 337 15.38 -47.99 15.10
N VAL A 338 15.05 -47.14 14.14
CA VAL A 338 15.06 -47.47 12.71
C VAL A 338 16.33 -46.86 12.10
N GLN A 339 17.15 -47.73 11.51
CA GLN A 339 18.37 -47.31 10.81
C GLN A 339 18.07 -47.12 9.33
N ILE A 340 18.35 -45.93 8.79
CA ILE A 340 18.32 -45.71 7.34
C ILE A 340 19.74 -45.40 6.87
N LYS A 341 20.29 -46.29 6.04
CA LYS A 341 21.59 -46.08 5.41
C LYS A 341 21.42 -45.04 4.30
N SER A 342 22.06 -43.88 4.43
CA SER A 342 22.06 -42.85 3.38
C SER A 342 23.21 -43.11 2.40
N PRO A 343 22.95 -43.56 1.15
CA PRO A 343 24.00 -43.88 0.19
C PRO A 343 24.79 -42.66 -0.32
N TYR A 344 24.37 -41.41 -0.05
CA TYR A 344 24.97 -40.21 -0.67
C TYR A 344 25.06 -38.97 0.24
N ARG A 345 25.18 -39.12 1.56
CA ARG A 345 25.19 -37.99 2.53
C ARG A 345 23.95 -37.08 2.48
N ALA A 346 22.89 -37.49 1.78
CA ALA A 346 21.63 -36.78 1.73
C ALA A 346 20.80 -37.17 2.97
N VAL A 347 20.39 -36.19 3.78
CA VAL A 347 19.56 -36.43 4.97
C VAL A 347 18.09 -36.51 4.60
N VAL A 348 17.64 -35.72 3.62
CA VAL A 348 16.21 -35.56 3.31
C VAL A 348 15.68 -36.72 2.47
N GLN A 349 16.42 -37.14 1.44
CA GLN A 349 15.95 -38.15 0.48
C GLN A 349 15.69 -39.53 1.10
N PRO A 350 16.56 -40.07 1.98
CA PRO A 350 16.31 -41.37 2.62
C PRO A 350 15.21 -41.36 3.69
N ILE A 351 14.79 -40.19 4.18
CA ILE A 351 13.68 -40.07 5.14
C ILE A 351 12.33 -40.11 4.42
N VAL A 352 12.31 -39.70 3.15
CA VAL A 352 11.09 -39.57 2.33
C VAL A 352 10.76 -40.87 1.57
N GLU A 353 11.79 -41.63 1.18
CA GLU A 353 11.69 -42.98 0.63
C GLU A 353 11.49 -44.02 1.74
#